data_AF-A2STN7-F1
#
_entry.id   AF-A2STN7-F1
#
_cell.length_a   1.000
_cell.length_b   1.000
_cell.length_c   1.000
_cell.angle_alpha   90.00
_cell.angle_beta   90.00
_cell.angle_gamma   90.00
#
_symmetry.space_group_name_H-M   'P 1'
#
loop_
_entity.id
_entity.type
_entity.pdbx_description
1 polymer ?
#
loop_
_entity_poly.entity_id
_entity_poly.type
_entity_poly.pdbx_seq_one_letter_code
_entity_poly.pdbx_strand_id
1 'polypeptide(L)'
;MVISMRSSGKKDAGVSPVVGVMLMLVVTIIIAGIVSLTAAGFMDSTGTQTDEPQIEFVGLYTAGYTAATVSNIDKQTYQTEAAGLLFKVVGDKPVDLMKMHLYLASGKSSGGGGSVDLGYDDPVSTAYLPGGSTWNSRRQIILPPEYMRGYRIVLFGLSEDDPNIHNTIADPGDMFVVSCEYVNPSSPSLAIGLRKDDADGNTVVSAGIGANGDAILTLSNAETGYVYVRHTLIESDMIATV
;
A
#
# COMPACT_ATOMS: atom_id res chain seq x y z
N MET A 1 76.26 0.32 71.76
CA MET A 1 75.29 1.43 71.64
C MET A 1 74.37 1.10 70.48
N VAL A 2 73.10 0.87 70.78
CA VAL A 2 72.05 0.42 69.86
C VAL A 2 71.49 1.63 69.11
N ILE A 3 71.31 1.53 67.79
CA ILE A 3 70.50 2.49 67.02
C ILE A 3 69.36 1.70 66.38
N SER A 4 68.16 1.90 66.93
CA SER A 4 66.89 1.39 66.46
C SER A 4 66.38 2.28 65.32
N MET A 5 66.25 1.74 64.11
CA MET A 5 65.55 2.39 63.01
C MET A 5 64.04 2.14 63.14
N ARG A 6 63.27 3.20 63.38
CA ARG A 6 61.80 3.17 63.31
C ARG A 6 61.34 3.20 61.85
N SER A 7 60.52 2.22 61.49
CA SER A 7 59.71 2.21 60.26
C SER A 7 58.60 3.27 60.36
N SER A 8 58.48 4.13 59.33
CA SER A 8 57.36 5.05 59.16
C SER A 8 56.33 4.45 58.21
N GLY A 9 55.25 3.87 58.77
CA GLY A 9 54.08 3.46 57.99
C GLY A 9 53.28 4.67 57.51
N LYS A 10 53.17 4.84 56.19
CA LYS A 10 52.19 5.73 55.57
C LYS A 10 50.79 5.20 55.91
N LYS A 11 49.93 6.06 56.45
CA LYS A 11 48.51 5.77 56.69
C LYS A 11 47.77 6.00 55.38
N ASP A 12 47.32 4.93 54.73
CA ASP A 12 46.32 5.02 53.68
C ASP A 12 45.00 5.44 54.31
N ALA A 13 44.46 6.59 53.87
CA ALA A 13 43.18 7.10 54.30
C ALA A 13 42.08 6.22 53.67
N GLY A 14 41.68 5.16 54.39
CA GLY A 14 40.54 4.35 54.04
C GLY A 14 39.28 5.21 53.98
N VAL A 15 38.65 5.24 52.81
CA VAL A 15 37.37 5.93 52.61
C VAL A 15 36.34 5.29 53.54
N SER A 16 35.59 6.10 54.28
CA SER A 16 34.61 5.62 55.27
C SER A 16 33.59 4.67 54.61
N PRO A 17 33.25 3.52 55.24
CA PRO A 17 32.28 2.56 54.69
C PRO A 17 30.95 3.20 54.27
N VAL A 18 30.54 4.26 54.97
CA VAL A 18 29.31 5.00 54.69
C VAL A 18 29.40 5.76 53.36
N VAL A 19 30.57 6.34 53.06
CA VAL A 19 30.82 7.07 51.81
C VAL A 19 30.87 6.09 50.63
N GLY A 20 31.42 4.89 50.83
CA GLY A 20 31.42 3.84 49.81
C GLY A 20 30.00 3.42 49.40
N VAL A 21 29.11 3.21 50.37
CA VAL A 21 27.72 2.81 50.12
C VAL A 21 26.92 3.95 49.48
N MET A 22 27.06 5.19 49.98
CA MET A 22 26.40 6.36 49.41
C MET A 22 26.81 6.59 47.96
N LEU A 23 28.10 6.44 47.64
CA LEU A 23 28.61 6.62 46.28
C LEU A 23 28.12 5.51 45.35
N MET A 24 28.05 4.26 45.82
CA MET A 24 27.54 3.14 45.03
C MET A 24 26.07 3.32 44.65
N LEU A 25 25.23 3.81 45.59
CA LEU A 25 23.82 4.07 45.34
C LEU A 25 23.61 5.15 44.28
N VAL A 26 24.32 6.28 44.39
CA VAL A 26 24.21 7.38 43.42
C VAL A 26 24.61 6.93 42.02
N VAL A 27 25.72 6.20 41.90
CA VAL A 27 26.19 5.67 40.60
C VAL A 27 25.16 4.70 40.01
N THR A 28 24.54 3.86 40.84
CA THR A 28 23.54 2.89 40.39
C THR A 28 22.31 3.60 39.80
N ILE A 29 21.83 4.65 40.47
CA ILE A 29 20.68 5.44 40.00
C ILE A 29 21.00 6.15 38.67
N ILE A 30 22.19 6.72 38.54
CA ILE A 30 22.61 7.40 37.30
C ILE A 30 22.72 6.39 36.14
N ILE A 31 23.36 5.24 36.36
CA ILE A 31 23.48 4.19 35.33
C ILE A 31 22.10 3.66 34.95
N ALA A 32 21.23 3.39 35.93
CA ALA A 32 19.86 2.95 35.67
C ALA A 32 19.07 3.98 34.85
N GLY A 33 19.25 5.28 35.12
CA GLY A 33 18.63 6.37 34.36
C GLY A 33 19.13 6.44 32.91
N ILE A 34 20.45 6.36 32.68
CA ILE A 34 21.05 6.37 31.34
C ILE A 34 20.62 5.13 30.54
N VAL A 35 20.64 3.95 31.17
CA VAL A 35 20.18 2.70 30.55
C VAL A 35 18.68 2.75 30.26
N SER A 36 17.87 3.36 31.13
CA SER A 36 16.42 3.52 30.90
C SER A 36 16.11 4.52 29.79
N LEU A 37 16.86 5.63 29.68
CA LEU A 37 16.76 6.58 28.57
C LEU A 37 17.18 5.94 27.25
N THR A 38 18.23 5.12 27.27
CA THR A 38 18.72 4.39 26.09
C THR A 38 17.73 3.30 25.68
N ALA A 39 17.17 2.54 26.64
CA ALA A 39 16.15 1.54 26.39
C ALA A 39 14.82 2.16 25.91
N ALA A 40 14.41 3.30 26.46
CA ALA A 40 13.25 4.05 25.98
C ALA A 40 13.46 4.57 24.55
N GLY A 41 14.68 4.98 24.20
CA GLY A 41 15.04 5.35 22.82
C GLY A 41 15.10 4.16 21.84
N PHE A 42 15.27 2.93 22.33
CA PHE A 42 15.24 1.70 21.53
C PHE A 42 13.86 1.00 21.52
N MET A 43 12.99 1.29 22.48
CA MET A 43 11.61 0.76 22.50
C MET A 43 10.67 1.52 21.55
N ASP A 44 11.10 2.67 21.02
CA ASP A 44 10.43 3.34 19.89
C ASP A 44 10.84 2.74 18.53
N SER A 45 11.72 1.74 18.51
CA SER A 45 12.29 1.14 17.29
C SER A 45 11.74 -0.25 16.94
N THR A 46 10.68 -0.72 17.61
CA THR A 46 9.97 -1.95 17.19
C THR A 46 8.77 -1.68 16.28
N GLY A 47 8.50 -0.42 15.95
CA GLY A 47 7.84 -0.06 14.70
C GLY A 47 8.91 0.50 13.80
N THR A 48 9.13 -0.07 12.63
CA THR A 48 9.72 0.69 11.53
C THR A 48 8.79 1.87 11.27
N GLN A 49 8.99 3.01 11.92
CA GLN A 49 8.54 4.28 11.38
C GLN A 49 9.38 4.49 10.13
N THR A 50 8.95 3.88 9.04
CA THR A 50 9.37 4.30 7.73
C THR A 50 8.89 5.73 7.58
N ASP A 51 9.73 6.60 7.02
CA ASP A 51 9.32 7.99 6.79
C ASP A 51 8.19 8.10 5.73
N GLU A 52 7.86 6.95 5.13
CA GLU A 52 6.88 6.72 4.10
C GLU A 52 5.47 6.48 4.70
N PRO A 53 4.41 6.91 4.00
CA PRO A 53 3.05 6.62 4.42
C PRO A 53 2.74 5.11 4.39
N GLN A 54 1.70 4.73 5.14
CA GLN A 54 1.23 3.36 5.23
C GLN A 54 -0.06 3.20 4.42
N ILE A 55 -0.11 2.16 3.57
CA ILE A 55 -1.25 1.89 2.69
C ILE A 55 -1.63 0.41 2.85
N GLU A 56 -2.92 0.15 2.94
CA GLU A 56 -3.50 -1.19 2.99
C GLU A 56 -4.25 -1.48 1.70
N PHE A 57 -4.14 -2.71 1.21
CA PHE A 57 -5.01 -3.21 0.16
C PHE A 57 -6.32 -3.70 0.78
N VAL A 58 -7.42 -3.07 0.38
CA VAL A 58 -8.76 -3.35 0.92
C VAL A 58 -9.42 -4.49 0.15
N GLY A 59 -9.15 -4.58 -1.15
CA GLY A 59 -9.71 -5.63 -2.01
C GLY A 59 -10.08 -5.09 -3.38
N LEU A 60 -10.85 -5.91 -4.11
CA LEU A 60 -11.44 -5.50 -5.37
C LEU A 60 -12.78 -4.81 -5.12
N TYR A 61 -12.86 -3.54 -5.53
CA TYR A 61 -14.11 -2.80 -5.56
C TYR A 61 -14.78 -3.00 -6.92
N THR A 62 -16.01 -3.49 -6.90
CA THR A 62 -16.74 -3.88 -8.10
C THR A 62 -17.93 -2.97 -8.38
N ALA A 63 -18.03 -1.78 -7.77
CA ALA A 63 -19.12 -0.83 -8.04
C ALA A 63 -20.53 -1.49 -7.98
N GLY A 64 -20.76 -2.34 -6.98
CA GLY A 64 -22.02 -3.04 -6.77
C GLY A 64 -22.23 -4.33 -7.56
N TYR A 65 -21.26 -4.84 -8.32
CA TYR A 65 -21.35 -6.20 -8.89
C TYR A 65 -21.10 -7.27 -7.83
N THR A 66 -22.08 -8.15 -7.62
CA THR A 66 -21.89 -9.40 -6.86
C THR A 66 -21.80 -10.59 -7.82
N ALA A 67 -21.13 -11.68 -7.41
CA ALA A 67 -21.12 -12.94 -8.15
C ALA A 67 -22.54 -13.50 -8.45
N ALA A 68 -23.57 -13.07 -7.71
CA ALA A 68 -24.97 -13.44 -7.95
C ALA A 68 -25.65 -12.61 -9.06
N THR A 69 -25.27 -11.33 -9.22
CA THR A 69 -25.77 -10.46 -10.31
C THR A 69 -25.18 -10.87 -11.68
N VAL A 70 -24.06 -11.61 -11.67
CA VAL A 70 -23.30 -12.05 -12.85
C VAL A 70 -24.04 -13.08 -13.70
N SER A 71 -24.92 -13.91 -13.13
CA SER A 71 -25.50 -15.03 -13.87
C SER A 71 -26.64 -14.65 -14.82
N ASN A 72 -27.21 -13.44 -14.70
CA ASN A 72 -28.41 -13.02 -15.44
C ASN A 72 -28.30 -11.65 -16.12
N ILE A 73 -27.10 -11.08 -16.21
CA ILE A 73 -26.90 -9.84 -16.97
C ILE A 73 -26.69 -10.20 -18.45
N ASP A 74 -27.60 -9.72 -19.32
CA ASP A 74 -27.37 -9.60 -20.76
C ASP A 74 -26.12 -8.75 -21.02
N LYS A 75 -24.95 -9.40 -21.01
CA LYS A 75 -23.60 -9.12 -21.59
C LYS A 75 -23.12 -7.69 -21.90
N GLN A 76 -23.79 -6.61 -21.52
CA GLN A 76 -23.47 -5.21 -21.85
C GLN A 76 -24.08 -4.23 -20.83
N THR A 77 -23.99 -4.51 -19.53
CA THR A 77 -24.39 -3.53 -18.52
C THR A 77 -23.25 -2.56 -18.26
N TYR A 78 -23.48 -1.29 -18.58
CA TYR A 78 -22.64 -0.16 -18.22
C TYR A 78 -22.81 0.18 -16.74
N GLN A 79 -21.71 0.43 -16.05
CA GLN A 79 -21.72 1.14 -14.77
C GLN A 79 -20.96 2.45 -14.95
N THR A 80 -21.40 3.48 -14.24
CA THR A 80 -20.83 4.83 -14.24
C THR A 80 -19.91 5.08 -13.05
N GLU A 81 -19.62 4.04 -12.26
CA GLU A 81 -18.74 4.10 -11.10
C GLU A 81 -17.43 3.35 -11.41
N ALA A 82 -16.33 3.83 -10.85
CA ALA A 82 -15.04 3.18 -10.98
C ALA A 82 -15.06 1.82 -10.30
N ALA A 83 -14.57 0.78 -10.98
CA ALA A 83 -14.26 -0.49 -10.36
C ALA A 83 -12.77 -0.78 -10.57
N GLY A 84 -12.18 -1.53 -9.64
CA GLY A 84 -10.73 -1.68 -9.60
C GLY A 84 -10.19 -2.11 -8.25
N LEU A 85 -8.89 -1.88 -8.06
CA LEU A 85 -8.19 -2.23 -6.83
C LEU A 85 -8.34 -1.09 -5.83
N LEU A 86 -8.90 -1.39 -4.67
CA LEU A 86 -9.17 -0.42 -3.61
C LEU A 86 -8.07 -0.47 -2.55
N PHE A 87 -7.60 0.72 -2.18
CA PHE A 87 -6.58 0.91 -1.17
C PHE A 87 -7.04 1.93 -0.14
N LYS A 88 -6.50 1.82 1.07
CA LYS A 88 -6.75 2.75 2.17
C LYS A 88 -5.44 3.28 2.72
N VAL A 89 -5.37 4.59 2.95
CA VAL A 89 -4.25 5.20 3.68
C VAL A 89 -4.44 4.88 5.17
N VAL A 90 -3.58 4.03 5.73
CA VAL A 90 -3.64 3.53 7.11
C VAL A 90 -2.40 3.93 7.89
N GLY A 91 -2.16 5.22 8.03
CA GLY A 91 -1.04 5.77 8.78
C GLY A 91 -1.37 7.16 9.30
N ASP A 92 -0.36 7.94 9.63
CA ASP A 92 -0.47 9.33 10.08
C ASP A 92 -0.02 10.35 9.02
N LYS A 93 0.50 9.86 7.89
CA LYS A 93 1.04 10.67 6.79
C LYS A 93 0.15 10.59 5.55
N PRO A 94 -0.04 11.72 4.84
CA PRO A 94 -0.72 11.71 3.56
C PRO A 94 0.14 11.03 2.48
N VAL A 95 -0.53 10.57 1.42
CA VAL A 95 0.07 9.95 0.23
C VAL A 95 -0.15 10.86 -0.98
N ASP A 96 0.89 11.10 -1.76
CA ASP A 96 0.76 11.72 -3.07
C ASP A 96 0.52 10.65 -4.15
N LEU A 97 -0.71 10.57 -4.63
CA LEU A 97 -1.18 9.62 -5.64
C LEU A 97 -0.40 9.74 -6.95
N MET A 98 0.15 10.93 -7.30
CA MET A 98 0.96 11.10 -8.51
C MET A 98 2.23 10.26 -8.50
N LYS A 99 2.71 9.93 -7.30
CA LYS A 99 3.92 9.13 -7.10
C LYS A 99 3.61 7.64 -7.03
N MET A 100 2.36 7.24 -7.21
CA MET A 100 1.98 5.84 -7.12
C MET A 100 2.27 5.10 -8.42
N HIS A 101 2.79 3.91 -8.25
CA HIS A 101 3.09 2.98 -9.32
C HIS A 101 2.57 1.61 -8.96
N LEU A 102 1.81 1.03 -9.88
CA LEU A 102 1.14 -0.24 -9.73
C LEU A 102 1.73 -1.24 -10.73
N TYR A 103 2.36 -2.26 -10.19
CA TYR A 103 2.76 -3.42 -10.96
C TYR A 103 1.87 -4.60 -10.60
N LEU A 104 1.28 -5.25 -11.60
CA LEU A 104 0.70 -6.57 -11.41
C LEU A 104 1.34 -7.57 -12.36
N ALA A 105 1.56 -8.78 -11.85
CA ALA A 105 1.99 -9.92 -12.64
C ALA A 105 1.15 -11.14 -12.28
N SER A 106 0.61 -11.84 -13.29
CA SER A 106 -0.06 -13.11 -13.09
C SER A 106 0.72 -14.27 -13.71
N GLY A 107 0.63 -15.44 -13.05
CA GLY A 107 0.95 -16.71 -13.66
C GLY A 107 0.07 -17.03 -14.89
N LYS A 108 0.49 -18.03 -15.70
CA LYS A 108 -0.21 -18.46 -16.92
C LYS A 108 -1.51 -19.25 -16.68
N SER A 109 -1.99 -19.33 -15.45
CA SER A 109 -3.13 -20.15 -15.06
C SER A 109 -4.45 -19.48 -15.47
N SER A 110 -4.92 -19.89 -16.65
CA SER A 110 -6.29 -19.74 -17.16
C SER A 110 -6.85 -18.33 -17.27
N GLY A 111 -6.62 -17.66 -18.41
CA GLY A 111 -7.53 -16.59 -18.86
C GLY A 111 -6.89 -15.40 -19.56
N GLY A 112 -5.58 -15.22 -19.41
CA GLY A 112 -4.83 -14.12 -20.04
C GLY A 112 -3.66 -13.70 -19.17
N GLY A 113 -2.67 -14.60 -19.02
CA GLY A 113 -1.46 -14.28 -18.28
C GLY A 113 -0.77 -13.05 -18.86
N GLY A 114 -0.23 -12.21 -17.99
CA GLY A 114 0.41 -10.97 -18.38
C GLY A 114 0.93 -10.21 -17.16
N SER A 115 1.69 -9.17 -17.44
CA SER A 115 2.03 -8.15 -16.47
C SER A 115 1.54 -6.82 -16.98
N VAL A 116 1.15 -5.94 -16.07
CA VAL A 116 0.83 -4.56 -16.37
C VAL A 116 1.59 -3.67 -15.41
N ASP A 117 2.03 -2.54 -15.93
CA ASP A 117 2.76 -1.54 -15.20
C ASP A 117 2.09 -0.19 -15.44
N LEU A 118 1.55 0.40 -14.38
CA LEU A 118 0.65 1.55 -14.44
C LEU A 118 1.09 2.63 -13.44
N GLY A 119 1.21 3.85 -13.92
CA GLY A 119 1.32 5.06 -13.11
C GLY A 119 -0.03 5.73 -12.86
N TYR A 120 0.02 6.85 -12.14
CA TYR A 120 -1.12 7.73 -11.88
C TYR A 120 -1.80 8.24 -13.15
N ASP A 121 -1.00 8.67 -14.12
CA ASP A 121 -1.40 9.36 -15.35
C ASP A 121 -1.64 8.43 -16.53
N ASP A 122 -1.58 7.10 -16.34
CA ASP A 122 -1.89 6.12 -17.39
C ASP A 122 -3.41 6.00 -17.59
N PRO A 123 -4.02 6.69 -18.56
CA PRO A 123 -5.47 6.80 -18.63
C PRO A 123 -6.13 5.43 -18.86
N VAL A 124 -7.37 5.27 -18.35
CA VAL A 124 -8.19 4.09 -18.68
C VAL A 124 -8.34 3.96 -20.19
N SER A 125 -8.10 2.75 -20.71
CA SER A 125 -8.12 2.49 -22.15
C SER A 125 -9.49 2.77 -22.75
N THR A 126 -9.50 3.52 -23.85
CA THR A 126 -10.73 3.83 -24.58
C THR A 126 -11.25 2.64 -25.41
N ALA A 127 -10.43 1.59 -25.58
CA ALA A 127 -10.77 0.44 -26.42
C ALA A 127 -11.96 -0.38 -25.90
N TYR A 128 -12.27 -0.27 -24.61
CA TYR A 128 -13.42 -0.90 -23.97
C TYR A 128 -14.63 0.02 -23.87
N LEU A 129 -14.54 1.30 -24.27
CA LEU A 129 -15.69 2.21 -24.31
C LEU A 129 -16.66 1.84 -25.46
N PRO A 130 -17.94 2.27 -25.41
CA PRO A 130 -18.87 2.17 -26.52
C PRO A 130 -18.23 2.58 -27.85
N GLY A 131 -18.24 1.67 -28.83
CA GLY A 131 -17.65 1.92 -30.16
C GLY A 131 -16.14 1.70 -30.26
N GLY A 132 -15.46 1.28 -29.19
CA GLY A 132 -14.05 0.91 -29.19
C GLY A 132 -13.76 -0.40 -29.93
N SER A 133 -12.48 -0.65 -30.26
CA SER A 133 -12.07 -1.81 -31.07
C SER A 133 -12.27 -3.17 -30.39
N THR A 134 -12.37 -3.20 -29.04
CA THR A 134 -12.56 -4.43 -28.25
C THR A 134 -13.98 -4.59 -27.68
N TRP A 135 -14.91 -3.76 -28.15
CA TRP A 135 -16.31 -3.61 -27.74
C TRP A 135 -17.19 -4.89 -27.86
N ASN A 136 -16.69 -6.05 -28.30
CA ASN A 136 -17.50 -7.25 -28.56
C ASN A 136 -17.34 -8.42 -27.55
N SER A 137 -16.67 -8.21 -26.42
CA SER A 137 -16.19 -9.31 -25.58
C SER A 137 -17.15 -9.69 -24.45
N ARG A 138 -17.11 -10.96 -24.01
CA ARG A 138 -17.94 -11.58 -22.94
C ARG A 138 -17.69 -10.98 -21.53
N ARG A 139 -17.22 -9.75 -21.44
CA ARG A 139 -16.68 -9.10 -20.24
C ARG A 139 -17.64 -8.01 -19.79
N GLN A 140 -17.74 -7.78 -18.49
CA GLN A 140 -18.45 -6.61 -17.98
C GLN A 140 -17.50 -5.43 -18.08
N ILE A 141 -17.77 -4.59 -19.08
CA ILE A 141 -17.02 -3.38 -19.34
C ILE A 141 -17.37 -2.36 -18.26
N ILE A 142 -16.35 -1.84 -17.59
CA ILE A 142 -16.51 -0.74 -16.63
C ILE A 142 -16.22 0.55 -17.40
N LEU A 143 -17.20 1.44 -17.46
CA LEU A 143 -16.93 2.78 -17.95
C LEU A 143 -16.51 3.62 -16.75
N PRO A 144 -15.25 4.06 -16.67
CA PRO A 144 -14.91 5.04 -15.67
C PRO A 144 -15.81 6.27 -15.89
N PRO A 145 -16.27 6.92 -14.82
CA PRO A 145 -16.97 8.20 -14.93
C PRO A 145 -16.20 9.20 -15.81
N GLU A 146 -16.90 10.15 -16.46
CA GLU A 146 -16.24 11.10 -17.37
C GLU A 146 -15.10 11.88 -16.71
N TYR A 147 -15.27 12.25 -15.44
CA TYR A 147 -14.28 12.96 -14.66
C TYR A 147 -13.00 12.17 -14.37
N MET A 148 -13.05 10.84 -14.48
CA MET A 148 -11.88 9.96 -14.34
C MET A 148 -11.15 9.75 -15.66
N ARG A 149 -11.68 10.27 -16.78
CA ARG A 149 -10.99 10.17 -18.07
C ARG A 149 -9.70 10.99 -18.02
N GLY A 150 -8.57 10.31 -18.21
CA GLY A 150 -7.24 10.90 -18.10
C GLY A 150 -6.48 10.48 -16.84
N TYR A 151 -7.14 9.83 -15.88
CA TYR A 151 -6.50 9.40 -14.62
C TYR A 151 -6.78 7.93 -14.35
N ARG A 152 -5.78 7.23 -13.81
CA ARG A 152 -5.92 5.83 -13.40
C ARG A 152 -6.32 5.69 -11.94
N ILE A 153 -5.68 6.52 -11.12
CA ILE A 153 -5.71 6.47 -9.67
C ILE A 153 -6.43 7.72 -9.18
N VAL A 154 -7.46 7.51 -8.39
CA VAL A 154 -8.40 8.56 -7.98
C VAL A 154 -8.90 8.28 -6.58
N LEU A 155 -9.17 9.35 -5.83
CA LEU A 155 -9.82 9.24 -4.53
C LEU A 155 -11.20 8.58 -4.68
N PHE A 156 -11.49 7.70 -3.73
CA PHE A 156 -12.70 6.90 -3.71
C PHE A 156 -13.83 7.63 -3.00
N GLY A 157 -15.07 7.42 -3.45
CA GLY A 157 -16.27 8.01 -2.83
C GLY A 157 -16.55 9.47 -3.21
N LEU A 158 -15.82 10.02 -4.20
CA LEU A 158 -16.08 11.36 -4.73
C LEU A 158 -17.20 11.35 -5.77
N SER A 159 -18.06 12.36 -5.74
CA SER A 159 -19.05 12.62 -6.78
C SER A 159 -18.46 13.44 -7.93
N GLU A 160 -19.09 13.43 -9.11
CA GLU A 160 -18.67 14.20 -10.30
C GLU A 160 -18.51 15.71 -10.02
N ASP A 161 -19.32 16.28 -9.14
CA ASP A 161 -19.27 17.69 -8.76
C ASP A 161 -18.29 17.98 -7.60
N ASP A 162 -17.53 16.98 -7.12
CA ASP A 162 -16.64 17.17 -5.98
C ASP A 162 -15.43 18.03 -6.39
N PRO A 163 -15.13 19.15 -5.69
CA PRO A 163 -13.98 19.98 -6.01
C PRO A 163 -12.62 19.26 -5.84
N ASN A 164 -12.59 18.14 -5.11
CA ASN A 164 -11.38 17.36 -4.84
C ASN A 164 -11.18 16.20 -5.81
N ILE A 165 -11.95 16.14 -6.90
CA ILE A 165 -11.92 15.02 -7.85
C ILE A 165 -10.58 14.84 -8.57
N HIS A 166 -9.79 15.92 -8.64
CA HIS A 166 -8.42 15.93 -9.14
C HIS A 166 -7.39 16.12 -8.03
N ASN A 167 -7.80 16.02 -6.76
CA ASN A 167 -6.86 16.04 -5.66
C ASN A 167 -6.00 14.77 -5.73
N THR A 168 -4.69 14.97 -5.69
CA THR A 168 -3.71 13.89 -5.72
C THR A 168 -3.23 13.54 -4.32
N ILE A 169 -3.61 14.31 -3.30
CA ILE A 169 -3.22 14.03 -1.92
C ILE A 169 -4.35 13.24 -1.25
N ALA A 170 -4.03 12.01 -0.83
CA ALA A 170 -4.90 11.17 -0.01
C ALA A 170 -4.47 11.26 1.46
N ASP A 171 -5.35 11.75 2.33
CA ASP A 171 -5.09 11.89 3.75
C ASP A 171 -5.27 10.55 4.50
N PRO A 172 -4.72 10.42 5.72
CA PRO A 172 -5.03 9.31 6.61
C PRO A 172 -6.53 9.01 6.72
N GLY A 173 -6.91 7.76 6.38
CA GLY A 173 -8.29 7.31 6.38
C GLY A 173 -8.97 7.35 5.02
N ASP A 174 -8.45 8.15 4.07
CA ASP A 174 -8.95 8.17 2.71
C ASP A 174 -8.72 6.84 2.01
N MET A 175 -9.59 6.58 1.04
CA MET A 175 -9.46 5.46 0.12
C MET A 175 -9.22 5.99 -1.29
N PHE A 176 -8.51 5.22 -2.09
CA PHE A 176 -8.34 5.49 -3.50
C PHE A 176 -8.45 4.20 -4.29
N VAL A 177 -8.92 4.32 -5.53
CA VAL A 177 -9.12 3.20 -6.44
C VAL A 177 -8.16 3.32 -7.62
N VAL A 178 -7.55 2.21 -7.99
CA VAL A 178 -6.87 2.05 -9.28
C VAL A 178 -7.85 1.39 -10.24
N SER A 179 -8.35 2.18 -11.19
CA SER A 179 -9.43 1.77 -12.09
C SER A 179 -9.01 0.70 -13.09
N CYS A 180 -9.86 -0.30 -13.31
CA CYS A 180 -9.70 -1.34 -14.33
C CYS A 180 -10.67 -1.13 -15.51
N GLU A 181 -10.33 -1.66 -16.68
CA GLU A 181 -11.15 -1.55 -17.90
C GLU A 181 -12.37 -2.50 -17.87
N TYR A 182 -12.21 -3.67 -17.27
CA TYR A 182 -13.29 -4.65 -17.20
C TYR A 182 -13.16 -5.55 -15.98
N VAL A 183 -14.31 -6.07 -15.56
CA VAL A 183 -14.41 -7.21 -14.65
C VAL A 183 -14.95 -8.39 -15.45
N ASN A 184 -14.28 -9.52 -15.36
CA ASN A 184 -14.69 -10.78 -15.95
C ASN A 184 -15.06 -11.76 -14.82
N PRO A 185 -16.36 -11.98 -14.60
CA PRO A 185 -16.83 -12.80 -13.49
C PRO A 185 -16.93 -14.30 -13.82
N SER A 186 -16.11 -14.80 -14.75
CA SER A 186 -16.12 -16.21 -15.13
C SER A 186 -15.58 -17.12 -14.02
N SER A 187 -16.36 -18.12 -13.60
CA SER A 187 -15.90 -19.22 -12.75
C SER A 187 -14.71 -19.97 -13.40
N PRO A 188 -13.67 -20.37 -12.64
CA PRO A 188 -13.61 -20.43 -11.18
C PRO A 188 -13.22 -19.11 -10.48
N SER A 189 -12.65 -18.12 -11.14
CA SER A 189 -12.14 -16.89 -10.49
C SER A 189 -12.52 -15.61 -11.24
N LEU A 190 -12.99 -14.60 -10.50
CA LEU A 190 -13.15 -13.25 -11.02
C LEU A 190 -11.79 -12.76 -11.50
N ALA A 191 -11.76 -12.14 -12.67
CA ALA A 191 -10.58 -11.50 -13.19
C ALA A 191 -10.86 -10.04 -13.49
N ILE A 192 -9.85 -9.19 -13.31
CA ILE A 192 -9.86 -7.81 -13.80
C ILE A 192 -9.03 -7.68 -15.06
N GLY A 193 -9.45 -6.76 -15.92
CA GLY A 193 -8.70 -6.36 -17.10
C GLY A 193 -8.02 -5.03 -16.86
N LEU A 194 -6.72 -5.01 -17.08
CA LEU A 194 -5.93 -3.78 -17.06
C LEU A 194 -5.27 -3.57 -18.41
N ARG A 195 -5.25 -2.32 -18.89
CA ARG A 195 -4.68 -1.97 -20.18
C ARG A 195 -4.04 -0.58 -20.16
N LYS A 196 -2.87 -0.48 -20.79
CA LYS A 196 -2.15 0.76 -21.07
C LYS A 196 -2.05 0.96 -22.57
N ASP A 197 -2.46 2.13 -23.04
CA ASP A 197 -2.36 2.53 -24.43
C ASP A 197 -1.21 3.54 -24.63
N ASP A 198 -0.69 3.67 -25.85
CA ASP A 198 0.20 4.76 -26.24
C ASP A 198 -0.57 6.05 -26.55
N ALA A 199 0.14 7.12 -26.90
CA ALA A 199 -0.45 8.41 -27.24
C ALA A 199 -1.40 8.36 -28.45
N ASP A 200 -1.26 7.35 -29.31
CA ASP A 200 -2.10 7.13 -30.49
C ASP A 200 -3.31 6.23 -30.18
N GLY A 201 -3.44 5.75 -28.93
CA GLY A 201 -4.51 4.87 -28.48
C GLY A 201 -4.30 3.39 -28.80
N ASN A 202 -3.09 2.99 -29.24
CA ASN A 202 -2.77 1.57 -29.46
C ASN A 202 -2.40 0.90 -28.15
N THR A 203 -2.75 -0.39 -28.01
CA THR A 203 -2.36 -1.18 -26.83
C THR A 203 -0.85 -1.33 -26.75
N VAL A 204 -0.26 -0.90 -25.64
CA VAL A 204 1.15 -1.17 -25.32
C VAL A 204 1.23 -2.35 -24.36
N VAL A 205 0.37 -2.38 -23.34
CA VAL A 205 0.31 -3.46 -22.36
C VAL A 205 -1.15 -3.80 -22.04
N SER A 206 -1.45 -5.09 -21.90
CA SER A 206 -2.75 -5.54 -21.38
C SER A 206 -2.60 -6.82 -20.58
N ALA A 207 -3.29 -6.92 -19.45
CA ALA A 207 -3.31 -8.11 -18.61
C ALA A 207 -4.73 -8.42 -18.13
N GLY A 208 -5.09 -9.71 -18.12
CA GLY A 208 -6.28 -10.22 -17.44
C GLY A 208 -5.86 -10.96 -16.18
N ILE A 209 -6.21 -10.44 -15.02
CA ILE A 209 -5.63 -10.88 -13.75
C ILE A 209 -6.72 -11.47 -12.88
N GLY A 210 -6.65 -12.78 -12.68
CA GLY A 210 -7.56 -13.53 -11.80
C GLY A 210 -7.14 -13.44 -10.34
N ALA A 211 -8.12 -13.47 -9.43
CA ALA A 211 -7.88 -13.61 -8.00
C ALA A 211 -7.84 -15.10 -7.58
N ASN A 212 -6.94 -15.88 -8.19
CA ASN A 212 -6.82 -17.32 -8.01
C ASN A 212 -5.56 -17.74 -7.22
N GLY A 213 -4.87 -16.79 -6.60
CA GLY A 213 -3.61 -17.01 -5.88
C GLY A 213 -2.35 -16.91 -6.75
N ASP A 214 -2.50 -16.73 -8.07
CA ASP A 214 -1.35 -16.72 -9.00
C ASP A 214 -0.95 -15.31 -9.44
N ALA A 215 -1.65 -14.29 -8.97
CA ALA A 215 -1.36 -12.89 -9.28
C ALA A 215 -0.74 -12.18 -8.08
N ILE A 216 0.36 -11.48 -8.33
CA ILE A 216 1.02 -10.61 -7.35
C ILE A 216 0.75 -9.17 -7.75
N LEU A 217 0.15 -8.44 -6.82
CA LEU A 217 -0.05 -7.01 -6.81
C LEU A 217 1.11 -6.36 -6.06
N THR A 218 1.72 -5.32 -6.63
CA THR A 218 2.69 -4.45 -5.97
C THR A 218 2.30 -2.99 -6.20
N LEU A 219 2.09 -2.25 -5.10
CA LEU A 219 1.93 -0.80 -5.12
C LEU A 219 3.18 -0.18 -4.49
N SER A 220 3.81 0.75 -5.20
CA SER A 220 5.06 1.37 -4.80
C SER A 220 5.10 2.85 -5.13
N ASN A 221 6.03 3.56 -4.50
CA ASN A 221 6.42 4.91 -4.88
C ASN A 221 7.29 4.87 -6.14
N ALA A 222 6.90 5.57 -7.20
CA ALA A 222 7.60 5.66 -8.47
C ALA A 222 8.97 6.34 -8.35
N GLU A 223 9.11 7.29 -7.41
CA GLU A 223 10.34 8.08 -7.22
C GLU A 223 11.34 7.34 -6.32
N THR A 224 10.86 6.79 -5.21
CA THR A 224 11.73 6.19 -4.18
C THR A 224 11.88 4.68 -4.33
N GLY A 225 10.97 4.03 -5.06
CA GLY A 225 10.88 2.56 -5.15
C GLY A 225 10.37 1.90 -3.87
N TYR A 226 9.95 2.67 -2.86
CA TYR A 226 9.38 2.14 -1.64
C TYR A 226 8.10 1.36 -1.94
N VAL A 227 8.01 0.12 -1.44
CA VAL A 227 6.83 -0.74 -1.66
C VAL A 227 5.86 -0.54 -0.51
N TYR A 228 4.70 0.05 -0.80
CA TYR A 228 3.62 0.24 0.15
C TYR A 228 2.86 -1.07 0.38
N VAL A 229 2.51 -1.76 -0.70
CA VAL A 229 1.74 -3.00 -0.67
C VAL A 229 2.40 -4.03 -1.58
N ARG A 230 2.49 -5.26 -1.08
CA ARG A 230 2.73 -6.44 -1.90
C ARG A 230 1.76 -7.53 -1.47
N HIS A 231 0.85 -7.91 -2.37
CA HIS A 231 -0.26 -8.80 -2.04
C HIS A 231 -0.45 -9.87 -3.12
N THR A 232 -0.80 -11.08 -2.71
CA THR A 232 -1.19 -12.15 -3.65
C THR A 232 -2.70 -12.16 -3.75
N LEU A 233 -3.24 -11.91 -4.96
CA LEU A 233 -4.69 -11.83 -5.16
C LEU A 233 -5.33 -13.21 -5.04
N ILE A 234 -6.26 -13.33 -4.10
CA ILE A 234 -7.00 -14.56 -3.79
C ILE A 234 -8.52 -14.31 -3.85
N GLU A 235 -9.30 -15.38 -3.91
CA GLU A 235 -10.76 -15.28 -4.08
C GLU A 235 -11.45 -14.48 -2.98
N SER A 236 -10.89 -14.45 -1.76
CA SER A 236 -11.45 -13.65 -0.65
C SER A 236 -11.27 -12.15 -0.81
N ASP A 237 -10.39 -11.68 -1.71
CA ASP A 237 -10.19 -10.25 -1.97
C ASP A 237 -11.35 -9.66 -2.79
N MET A 238 -12.29 -10.50 -3.27
CA MET A 238 -13.22 -10.15 -4.34
C MET A 238 -14.49 -9.43 -3.91
N ILE A 239 -14.60 -9.00 -2.65
CA ILE A 239 -15.78 -8.27 -2.17
C ILE A 239 -15.33 -7.23 -1.13
N ALA A 240 -14.90 -6.06 -1.59
CA ALA A 240 -15.01 -4.86 -0.77
C ALA A 240 -16.44 -4.32 -0.91
N THR A 241 -17.37 -4.83 -0.09
CA THR A 241 -18.61 -4.09 0.17
C THR A 241 -18.23 -3.00 1.16
N VAL A 242 -17.99 -1.79 0.66
CA VAL A 242 -17.77 -0.61 1.51
C VAL A 242 -19.12 0.01 1.84
#